data_AF-A0A160DX84-F1
#
_entry.id   AF-A0A160DX84-F1
#
_cell.length_a   1.000
_cell.length_b   1.000
_cell.length_c   1.000
_cell.angle_alpha   90.00
_cell.angle_beta   90.00
_cell.angle_gamma   90.00
#
_symmetry.space_group_name_H-M   'P 1'
#
loop_
_entity.id
_entity.type
_entity.pdbx_description
1 polymer ?
#
loop_
_entity_poly.entity_id
_entity_poly.type
_entity_poly.pdbx_seq_one_letter_code
_entity_poly.pdbx_strand_id
1 'polypeptide(L)'
;MSKVTRLFHAVSYLQYPLLLVSLFYVVQPYFTGFDGFWQGLNKALVVAGVAISFSTLQDTTTTQNAFSKRIWQDPRKGRLALIALAASAAAMLVAGLYGFLVSSGGIIQEVAFGVLMLGIGYIGLLKAAIEMYENHRLDKHAPDASGGSGAARRS
;
A
#
# COMPACT_ATOMS: atom_id res chain seq x y z
N MET A 1 -12.16 -7.45 19.76
CA MET A 1 -11.61 -6.14 19.30
C MET A 1 -11.86 -5.04 20.34
N SER A 2 -10.81 -4.30 20.68
CA SER A 2 -10.90 -3.10 21.53
C SER A 2 -11.73 -1.99 20.86
N LYS A 3 -12.20 -1.01 21.63
CA LYS A 3 -12.90 0.18 21.10
C LYS A 3 -11.99 1.00 20.17
N VAL A 4 -10.71 1.10 20.51
CA VAL A 4 -9.69 1.81 19.74
C VAL A 4 -9.48 1.15 18.39
N THR A 5 -9.28 -0.16 18.35
CA THR A 5 -9.11 -0.94 17.10
C THR A 5 -10.28 -0.74 16.14
N ARG A 6 -11.52 -0.73 16.64
CA ARG A 6 -12.72 -0.46 15.82
C ARG A 6 -12.73 0.94 15.21
N LEU A 7 -12.27 1.95 15.96
CA LEU A 7 -12.15 3.31 15.44
C LEU A 7 -11.15 3.37 14.28
N PHE A 8 -9.97 2.78 14.43
CA PHE A 8 -8.97 2.73 13.35
C PHE A 8 -9.49 2.08 12.08
N HIS A 9 -10.24 0.98 12.20
CA HIS A 9 -10.88 0.35 11.04
C HIS A 9 -11.95 1.24 10.41
N ALA A 10 -12.81 1.88 11.20
CA ALA A 10 -13.80 2.81 10.66
C ALA A 10 -13.14 3.96 9.90
N VAL A 11 -12.09 4.54 10.47
CA VAL A 11 -11.32 5.63 9.87
C VAL A 11 -10.62 5.19 8.59
N SER A 12 -10.16 3.95 8.50
CA SER A 12 -9.53 3.40 7.30
C SER A 12 -10.42 3.46 6.04
N TYR A 13 -11.75 3.42 6.21
CA TYR A 13 -12.69 3.52 5.08
C TYR A 13 -12.72 4.91 4.43
N LEU A 14 -12.13 5.93 5.06
CA LEU A 14 -11.92 7.23 4.43
C LEU A 14 -10.99 7.15 3.21
N GLN A 15 -10.21 6.08 3.08
CA GLN A 15 -9.46 5.76 1.87
C GLN A 15 -10.34 5.82 0.60
N TYR A 16 -11.55 5.26 0.63
CA TYR A 16 -12.40 5.15 -0.57
C TYR A 16 -12.87 6.50 -1.12
N PRO A 17 -13.46 7.42 -0.32
CA PRO A 17 -13.79 8.75 -0.81
C PRO A 17 -12.54 9.54 -1.22
N LEU A 18 -11.40 9.39 -0.53
CA LEU A 18 -10.15 10.04 -0.94
C LEU A 18 -9.64 9.52 -2.29
N LEU A 19 -9.70 8.20 -2.52
CA LEU A 19 -9.37 7.62 -3.83
C LEU A 19 -10.29 8.14 -4.93
N LEU A 20 -11.57 8.36 -4.64
CA LEU A 20 -12.51 8.94 -5.60
C LEU A 20 -12.14 10.39 -5.94
N VAL A 21 -11.74 11.20 -4.96
CA VAL A 21 -11.22 12.57 -5.20
C VAL A 21 -9.93 12.54 -6.00
N SER A 22 -9.00 11.62 -5.70
CA SER A 22 -7.79 11.45 -6.49
C SER A 22 -8.12 11.08 -7.94
N LEU A 23 -9.05 10.14 -8.15
CA LEU A 23 -9.46 9.70 -9.48
C LEU A 23 -10.14 10.84 -10.25
N PHE A 24 -10.97 11.65 -9.58
CA PHE A 24 -11.58 12.83 -10.18
C PHE A 24 -10.52 13.74 -10.80
N TYR A 25 -9.43 14.06 -10.09
CA TYR A 25 -8.38 14.92 -10.63
C TYR A 25 -7.59 14.30 -11.80
N VAL A 26 -7.50 12.97 -11.87
CA VAL A 26 -6.90 12.26 -13.02
C VAL A 26 -7.81 12.30 -14.23
N VAL A 27 -9.12 12.17 -14.02
CA VAL A 27 -10.12 12.03 -15.09
C VAL A 27 -10.63 13.37 -15.62
N GLN A 28 -10.69 14.40 -14.77
CA GLN A 28 -11.21 15.74 -15.11
C GLN A 28 -10.61 16.34 -16.40
N PRO A 29 -9.28 16.28 -16.66
CA PRO A 29 -8.70 16.90 -17.86
C PRO A 29 -9.22 16.35 -19.19
N TYR A 30 -9.71 15.10 -19.21
CA TYR A 30 -10.30 14.50 -20.39
C TYR A 30 -11.66 15.11 -20.79
N PHE A 31 -12.31 15.84 -19.87
CA PHE A 31 -13.59 16.51 -20.10
C PHE A 31 -13.46 18.02 -20.21
N THR A 32 -12.50 18.63 -19.50
CA THR A 32 -12.34 20.09 -19.42
C THR A 32 -11.15 20.63 -20.21
N GLY A 33 -10.36 19.76 -20.84
CA GLY A 33 -9.09 20.11 -21.48
C GLY A 33 -7.90 19.95 -20.53
N PHE A 34 -6.69 19.99 -21.10
CA PHE A 34 -5.43 19.76 -20.38
C PHE A 34 -4.84 21.02 -19.71
N ASP A 35 -5.59 22.13 -19.71
CA ASP A 35 -5.22 23.32 -18.96
C ASP A 35 -5.20 23.00 -17.47
N GLY A 36 -4.06 23.25 -16.84
CA GLY A 36 -3.86 22.93 -15.42
C GLY A 36 -3.66 21.44 -15.13
N PHE A 37 -3.35 20.61 -16.14
CA PHE A 37 -3.13 19.16 -15.98
C PHE A 37 -2.15 18.84 -14.85
N TRP A 38 -1.02 19.56 -14.78
CA TRP A 38 0.01 19.29 -13.79
C TRP A 38 -0.44 19.60 -12.36
N GLN A 39 -1.26 20.64 -12.16
CA GLN A 39 -1.86 20.95 -10.87
C GLN A 39 -2.88 19.88 -10.47
N GLY A 40 -3.68 19.40 -11.42
CA GLY A 40 -4.60 18.26 -11.22
C GLY A 40 -3.84 16.99 -10.84
N LEU A 41 -2.78 16.66 -11.57
CA LEU A 41 -1.93 15.51 -11.29
C LEU A 41 -1.29 15.59 -9.91
N ASN A 42 -0.74 16.75 -9.53
CA ASN A 42 -0.17 16.94 -8.19
C ASN A 42 -1.23 16.70 -7.10
N LYS A 43 -2.43 17.28 -7.24
CA LYS A 43 -3.54 17.04 -6.30
C LYS A 43 -3.91 15.57 -6.22
N ALA A 44 -3.98 14.88 -7.36
CA ALA A 44 -4.22 13.44 -7.39
C ALA A 44 -3.15 12.67 -6.62
N LEU A 45 -1.86 12.94 -6.87
CA LEU A 45 -0.74 12.26 -6.20
C LEU A 45 -0.75 12.47 -4.69
N VAL A 46 -0.99 13.71 -4.24
CA VAL A 46 -1.09 14.04 -2.81
C VAL A 46 -2.26 13.30 -2.18
N VAL A 47 -3.46 13.39 -2.76
CA VAL A 47 -4.67 12.77 -2.21
C VAL A 47 -4.55 11.24 -2.23
N ALA A 48 -3.96 10.65 -3.26
CA ALA A 48 -3.67 9.21 -3.33
C ALA A 48 -2.71 8.76 -2.21
N GLY A 49 -1.62 9.50 -1.97
CA GLY A 49 -0.69 9.21 -0.87
C GLY A 49 -1.38 9.21 0.49
N VAL A 50 -2.26 10.18 0.74
CA VAL A 50 -3.10 10.24 1.95
C VAL A 50 -4.07 9.05 1.99
N ALA A 51 -4.79 8.76 0.91
CA ALA A 51 -5.74 7.65 0.84
C ALA A 51 -5.07 6.30 1.14
N ILE A 52 -3.89 6.06 0.55
CA ILE A 52 -3.10 4.86 0.81
C ILE A 52 -2.68 4.81 2.28
N SER A 53 -2.32 5.93 2.90
CA SER A 53 -2.00 5.97 4.33
C SER A 53 -3.19 5.57 5.21
N PHE A 54 -4.42 5.92 4.85
CA PHE A 54 -5.62 5.43 5.55
C PHE A 54 -5.82 3.91 5.38
N SER A 55 -5.45 3.34 4.22
CA SER A 55 -5.54 1.89 3.99
C SER A 55 -4.74 1.06 4.98
N THR A 56 -3.64 1.61 5.52
CA THR A 56 -2.74 0.90 6.44
C THR A 56 -3.32 0.73 7.83
N LEU A 57 -4.47 1.38 8.13
CA LEU A 57 -5.20 1.24 9.39
C LEU A 57 -6.17 0.05 9.36
N GLN A 58 -6.31 -0.63 8.22
CA GLN A 58 -7.13 -1.84 8.10
C GLN A 58 -6.53 -3.03 8.83
N ASP A 59 -7.37 -4.03 9.11
CA ASP A 59 -6.95 -5.25 9.77
C ASP A 59 -6.15 -6.14 8.79
N THR A 60 -4.87 -6.36 9.08
CA THR A 60 -3.97 -7.19 8.28
C THR A 60 -4.05 -8.68 8.62
N THR A 61 -4.93 -9.09 9.54
CA THR A 61 -5.16 -10.51 9.91
C THR A 61 -6.17 -11.21 9.01
N THR A 62 -6.89 -10.47 8.17
CA THR A 62 -7.86 -11.00 7.22
C THR A 62 -7.47 -10.65 5.79
N THR A 63 -7.37 -11.64 4.90
CA THR A 63 -7.28 -11.38 3.46
C THR A 63 -8.67 -11.15 2.89
N GLN A 64 -8.96 -9.92 2.44
CA GLN A 64 -10.28 -9.60 1.88
C GLN A 64 -10.54 -10.23 0.49
N ASN A 65 -9.51 -10.69 -0.23
CA ASN A 65 -9.64 -11.14 -1.62
C ASN A 65 -8.84 -12.43 -1.89
N ALA A 66 -9.42 -13.35 -2.67
CA ALA A 66 -8.79 -14.63 -3.05
C ALA A 66 -7.47 -14.43 -3.83
N PHE A 67 -7.39 -13.36 -4.63
CA PHE A 67 -6.16 -12.98 -5.33
C PHE A 67 -5.06 -12.53 -4.34
N SER A 68 -5.42 -11.66 -3.39
CA SER A 68 -4.52 -11.21 -2.32
C SER A 68 -4.01 -12.40 -1.51
N LYS A 69 -4.92 -13.31 -1.11
CA LYS A 69 -4.60 -14.54 -0.39
C LYS A 69 -3.57 -15.39 -1.14
N ARG A 70 -3.70 -15.54 -2.47
CA ARG A 70 -2.76 -16.32 -3.30
C ARG A 70 -1.36 -15.71 -3.37
N ILE A 71 -1.25 -14.38 -3.28
CA ILE A 71 0.05 -13.69 -3.25
C ILE A 71 0.71 -13.85 -1.90
N TRP A 72 -0.02 -13.62 -0.80
CA TRP A 72 0.57 -13.60 0.55
C TRP A 72 0.85 -15.00 1.12
N GLN A 73 0.13 -16.03 0.66
CA GLN A 73 0.38 -17.42 1.07
C GLN A 73 1.63 -18.02 0.42
N ASP A 74 2.00 -17.55 -0.77
CA ASP A 74 3.16 -18.03 -1.53
C ASP A 74 4.40 -17.20 -1.15
N PRO A 75 5.42 -17.80 -0.51
CA PRO A 75 6.56 -17.05 0.02
C PRO A 75 7.39 -16.36 -1.06
N ARG A 76 7.42 -16.90 -2.30
CA ARG A 76 8.15 -16.29 -3.40
C ARG A 76 7.41 -15.06 -3.93
N LYS A 77 6.10 -15.16 -4.09
CA LYS A 77 5.26 -14.05 -4.57
C LYS A 77 5.11 -12.94 -3.55
N GLY A 78 4.92 -13.29 -2.27
CA GLY A 78 4.90 -12.34 -1.17
C GLY A 78 6.20 -11.55 -1.09
N ARG A 79 7.36 -12.23 -1.13
CA ARG A 79 8.66 -11.56 -1.15
C ARG A 79 8.84 -10.66 -2.37
N LEU A 80 8.44 -11.09 -3.57
CA LEU A 80 8.51 -10.26 -4.77
C LEU A 80 7.61 -9.01 -4.66
N ALA A 81 6.40 -9.15 -4.13
CA ALA A 81 5.48 -8.04 -3.89
C ALA A 81 6.06 -7.02 -2.90
N LEU A 82 6.69 -7.49 -1.81
CA LEU A 82 7.37 -6.63 -0.84
C LEU A 82 8.56 -5.89 -1.47
N ILE A 83 9.36 -6.55 -2.29
CA ILE A 83 10.47 -5.91 -3.02
C ILE A 83 9.93 -4.85 -3.99
N ALA A 84 8.85 -5.15 -4.72
CA ALA A 84 8.24 -4.21 -5.65
C ALA A 84 7.68 -2.97 -4.93
N LEU A 85 7.01 -3.15 -3.79
CA LEU A 85 6.51 -2.05 -2.96
C LEU A 85 7.65 -1.21 -2.39
N ALA A 86 8.71 -1.85 -1.89
CA ALA A 86 9.88 -1.15 -1.36
C ALA A 86 10.62 -0.36 -2.45
N ALA A 87 10.82 -0.96 -3.62
CA ALA A 87 11.44 -0.28 -4.76
C ALA A 87 10.59 0.90 -5.25
N SER A 88 9.27 0.74 -5.31
CA SER A 88 8.35 1.82 -5.70
C SER A 88 8.38 2.98 -4.71
N ALA A 89 8.31 2.67 -3.40
CA ALA A 89 8.43 3.67 -2.35
C ALA A 89 9.76 4.43 -2.45
N ALA A 90 10.88 3.71 -2.57
CA ALA A 90 12.21 4.31 -2.69
C ALA A 90 12.33 5.17 -3.95
N ALA A 91 11.85 4.70 -5.10
CA ALA A 91 11.89 5.45 -6.35
C ALA A 91 11.09 6.75 -6.24
N MET A 92 9.87 6.71 -5.70
CA MET A 92 9.03 7.89 -5.51
C MET A 92 9.66 8.86 -4.51
N LEU A 93 10.20 8.38 -3.39
CA LEU A 93 10.84 9.24 -2.40
C LEU A 93 12.10 9.90 -2.95
N VAL A 94 12.97 9.15 -3.62
CA VAL A 94 14.21 9.69 -4.20
C VAL A 94 13.90 10.68 -5.31
N ALA A 95 13.00 10.32 -6.25
CA ALA A 95 12.63 11.21 -7.35
C ALA A 95 11.88 12.46 -6.86
N GLY A 96 10.95 12.29 -5.93
CA GLY A 96 10.19 13.38 -5.33
C GLY A 96 11.07 14.32 -4.52
N LEU A 97 11.97 13.78 -3.68
CA LEU A 97 12.89 14.58 -2.89
C LEU A 97 13.91 15.31 -3.78
N TYR A 98 14.52 14.60 -4.74
CA TYR A 98 15.45 15.21 -5.69
C TYR A 98 14.78 16.33 -6.49
N GLY A 99 13.61 16.07 -7.07
CA GLY A 99 12.85 17.06 -7.83
C GLY A 99 12.45 18.26 -6.97
N PHE A 100 12.05 18.02 -5.72
CA PHE A 100 11.64 19.09 -4.80
C PHE A 100 12.81 19.98 -4.37
N LEU A 101 14.00 19.41 -4.16
CA LEU A 101 15.18 20.14 -3.69
C LEU A 101 15.96 20.85 -4.81
N VAL A 102 15.95 20.32 -6.03
CA VAL A 102 16.73 20.85 -7.16
C VAL A 102 15.93 21.85 -8.00
N SER A 103 14.60 21.74 -8.03
CA SER A 103 13.78 22.67 -8.80
C SER A 103 13.72 24.05 -8.15
N SER A 104 13.79 25.09 -8.99
CA SER A 104 13.76 26.49 -8.57
C SER A 104 12.33 27.06 -8.49
N GLY A 105 11.31 26.22 -8.25
CA GLY A 105 9.90 26.63 -8.29
C GLY A 105 9.07 26.01 -9.40
N GLY A 106 7.76 26.32 -9.36
CA GLY A 106 6.80 26.01 -10.42
C GLY A 106 6.40 24.54 -10.51
N ILE A 107 5.99 24.13 -11.71
CA ILE A 107 5.35 22.83 -11.98
C ILE A 107 6.20 21.64 -11.53
N ILE A 108 7.52 21.70 -11.77
CA ILE A 108 8.42 20.59 -11.40
C ILE A 108 8.44 20.42 -9.88
N GLN A 109 8.52 21.51 -9.12
CA GLN A 109 8.54 21.46 -7.66
C GLN A 109 7.21 20.94 -7.10
N GLU A 110 6.10 21.40 -7.66
CA GLU A 110 4.76 20.96 -7.26
C GLU A 110 4.56 19.46 -7.52
N VAL A 111 4.87 18.97 -8.72
CA VAL A 111 4.73 17.55 -9.05
C VAL A 111 5.69 16.70 -8.20
N ALA A 112 6.92 17.17 -7.97
CA ALA A 112 7.86 16.47 -7.11
C ALA A 112 7.34 16.34 -5.67
N PHE A 113 6.68 17.36 -5.14
CA PHE A 113 5.99 17.29 -3.86
C PHE A 113 4.87 16.24 -3.86
N GLY A 114 4.05 16.19 -4.90
CA GLY A 114 3.01 15.16 -5.06
C GLY A 114 3.59 13.73 -5.08
N VAL A 115 4.66 13.52 -5.86
CA VAL A 115 5.37 12.23 -5.92
C VAL A 115 5.95 11.86 -4.55
N LEU A 116 6.52 12.82 -3.82
CA LEU A 116 7.02 12.62 -2.46
C LEU A 116 5.90 12.19 -1.50
N MET A 117 4.74 12.85 -1.54
CA MET A 117 3.57 12.50 -0.73
C MET A 117 3.04 11.10 -1.05
N LEU A 118 3.01 10.71 -2.33
CA LEU A 118 2.66 9.35 -2.73
C LEU A 118 3.66 8.32 -2.18
N GLY A 119 4.97 8.62 -2.28
CA GLY A 119 6.04 7.80 -1.74
C GLY A 119 5.89 7.55 -0.23
N ILE A 120 5.53 8.58 0.54
CA ILE A 120 5.25 8.45 1.99
C ILE A 120 4.08 7.48 2.24
N GLY A 121 2.99 7.59 1.46
CA GLY A 121 1.87 6.64 1.55
C GLY A 121 2.32 5.19 1.28
N TYR A 122 3.22 5.00 0.31
CA TYR A 122 3.79 3.69 -0.01
C TYR A 122 4.68 3.11 1.11
N ILE A 123 5.34 3.93 1.93
CA ILE A 123 6.04 3.44 3.14
C ILE A 123 5.04 2.79 4.09
N GLY A 124 3.92 3.47 4.36
CA GLY A 124 2.86 2.93 5.20
C GLY A 124 2.29 1.63 4.64
N LEU A 125 2.05 1.60 3.33
CA LEU A 125 1.57 0.40 2.63
C LEU A 125 2.56 -0.76 2.74
N LEU A 126 3.86 -0.50 2.59
CA LEU A 126 4.89 -1.52 2.74
C LEU A 126 4.87 -2.13 4.15
N LYS A 127 4.73 -1.31 5.19
CA LYS A 127 4.60 -1.81 6.57
C LYS A 127 3.38 -2.73 6.72
N ALA A 128 2.21 -2.28 6.28
CA ALA A 128 0.98 -3.08 6.35
C ALA A 128 1.09 -4.37 5.51
N ALA A 129 1.76 -4.32 4.36
CA ALA A 129 2.01 -5.48 3.51
C ALA A 129 2.97 -6.49 4.18
N ILE A 130 3.99 -6.01 4.91
CA ILE A 130 4.86 -6.89 5.70
C ILE A 130 4.02 -7.61 6.75
N GLU A 131 3.23 -6.90 7.56
CA GLU A 131 2.35 -7.51 8.57
C GLU A 131 1.39 -8.53 7.95
N MET A 132 0.79 -8.19 6.80
CA MET A 132 -0.11 -9.08 6.07
C MET A 132 0.60 -10.34 5.57
N TYR A 133 1.82 -10.20 5.02
CA TYR A 133 2.64 -11.33 4.62
C TYR A 133 3.00 -12.22 5.81
N GLU A 134 3.36 -11.63 6.95
CA GLU A 134 3.71 -12.38 8.14
C GLU A 134 2.55 -13.18 8.72
N ASN A 135 1.33 -12.63 8.66
CA ASN A 135 0.11 -13.25 9.16
C ASN A 135 -0.42 -14.38 8.26
N HIS A 136 -0.10 -14.38 6.97
CA HIS A 136 -0.73 -15.26 5.97
C HIS A 136 0.20 -16.26 5.29
N ARG A 137 1.53 -16.13 5.44
CA ARG A 137 2.49 -17.04 4.82
C ARG A 137 2.37 -18.46 5.38
N LEU A 138 2.26 -19.45 4.48
CA LEU A 138 1.98 -20.84 4.86
C LEU A 138 3.21 -21.58 5.39
N ASP A 139 4.42 -21.15 5.02
CA ASP A 139 5.68 -21.72 5.49
C ASP A 139 5.87 -21.59 7.01
N LYS A 140 5.31 -20.53 7.62
CA LYS A 140 5.32 -20.30 9.07
C LYS A 140 4.22 -21.04 9.84
N HIS A 141 3.16 -21.47 9.14
CA HIS A 141 1.96 -22.06 9.75
C HIS A 141 1.68 -23.49 9.26
N ALA A 142 2.61 -24.11 8.52
CA ALA A 142 2.51 -25.51 8.16
C ALA A 142 2.57 -26.35 9.44
N PRO A 143 1.62 -27.25 9.70
CA PRO A 143 1.76 -28.19 10.80
C PRO A 143 2.99 -29.06 10.50
N ASP A 144 3.89 -29.16 11.47
CA ASP A 144 5.06 -30.02 11.38
C ASP A 144 4.67 -31.40 10.85
N ALA A 145 5.09 -31.70 9.62
CA ALA A 145 4.94 -33.02 9.00
C ALA A 145 5.93 -34.04 9.61
N SER A 146 6.20 -33.95 10.91
CA SER A 146 7.07 -34.85 11.69
C SER A 146 6.35 -35.52 12.86
N GLY A 147 5.03 -35.38 13.00
CA GLY A 147 4.22 -36.09 14.00
C GLY A 147 3.85 -37.55 13.66
N GLY A 148 4.40 -38.11 12.58
CA GLY A 148 4.01 -39.43 12.06
C GLY A 148 5.05 -40.52 12.29
N SER A 149 5.34 -40.90 13.53
CA SER A 149 5.88 -42.24 13.85
C SER A 149 5.82 -42.49 15.36
N GLY A 150 4.78 -43.19 15.84
CA GLY A 150 4.67 -43.50 17.27
C GLY A 150 3.53 -44.43 17.69
N ALA A 151 2.54 -44.69 16.84
CA ALA A 151 1.39 -45.52 17.19
C ALA A 151 1.37 -46.86 16.44
N ALA A 152 2.42 -47.68 16.61
CA ALA A 152 2.42 -49.08 16.16
C ALA A 152 3.33 -49.95 17.04
N ARG A 153 3.21 -49.85 18.37
CA ARG A 153 3.76 -50.83 19.32
C ARG A 153 2.92 -50.89 20.59
N ARG A 154 1.77 -51.55 20.53
CA ARG A 154 1.22 -52.32 21.66
C ARG A 154 0.55 -53.55 21.06
N SER A 155 1.31 -54.64 21.08
CA SER A 155 0.78 -56.01 21.12
C SER A 155 0.30 -56.30 22.53
#